data_AF-A0A523JZT7-F1
#
_entry.id   AF-A0A523JZT7-F1
#
_cell.length_a   1.000
_cell.length_b   1.000
_cell.length_c   1.000
_cell.angle_alpha   90.00
_cell.angle_beta   90.00
_cell.angle_gamma   90.00
#
_symmetry.space_group_name_H-M   'P 1'
#
loop_
_entity.id
_entity.type
_entity.pdbx_description
1 polymer ?
#
loop_
_entity_poly.entity_id
_entity_poly.type
_entity_poly.pdbx_seq_one_letter_code
_entity_poly.pdbx_strand_id
1 'polypeptide(L)'
;MSEPAQSRRPTFRPRFMLGIFYLLGVFFLYAMLLVMPEMIQALKTIPPGPEQQEAVTNMLQANMRPRLGIALVAAIATVLGGAVKGWLPGLRPQT
;
A
#
# COMPACT_ATOMS: atom_id res chain seq x y z
N MET A 1 18.31 -46.04 -10.41
CA MET A 1 19.07 -44.79 -10.67
C MET A 1 18.08 -43.66 -10.45
N SER A 2 18.12 -43.03 -9.28
CA SER A 2 17.15 -42.00 -8.90
C SER A 2 17.74 -40.64 -9.26
N GLU A 3 17.13 -39.94 -10.22
CA GLU A 3 17.52 -38.57 -10.57
C GLU A 3 17.35 -37.65 -9.36
N PRO A 4 18.31 -36.74 -9.06
CA PRO A 4 18.16 -35.81 -7.96
C PRO A 4 17.12 -34.76 -8.33
N ALA A 5 16.15 -34.55 -7.44
CA ALA A 5 15.18 -33.47 -7.54
C ALA A 5 15.91 -32.13 -7.63
N GLN A 6 15.98 -31.57 -8.83
CA GLN A 6 16.58 -30.27 -9.10
C GLN A 6 15.77 -29.22 -8.34
N SER A 7 16.31 -28.73 -7.22
CA SER A 7 15.64 -27.70 -6.43
C SER A 7 15.47 -26.47 -7.32
N ARG A 8 14.21 -26.10 -7.57
CA ARG A 8 13.85 -24.87 -8.29
C ARG A 8 14.37 -23.69 -7.46
N ARG A 9 15.57 -23.21 -7.77
CA ARG A 9 16.06 -21.94 -7.21
C ARG A 9 15.08 -20.85 -7.66
N PRO A 10 14.60 -19.99 -6.75
CA PRO A 10 13.71 -18.90 -7.12
C PRO A 10 14.43 -17.97 -8.10
N THR A 11 13.99 -17.96 -9.36
CA THR A 11 14.47 -17.00 -10.35
C THR A 11 13.98 -15.61 -9.95
N PHE A 12 14.90 -14.70 -9.67
CA PHE A 12 14.58 -13.31 -9.39
C PHE A 12 13.80 -12.71 -10.57
N ARG A 13 12.65 -12.08 -10.28
CA ARG A 13 11.78 -11.44 -11.28
C ARG A 13 11.75 -9.92 -11.05
N PRO A 14 12.67 -9.14 -11.65
CA PRO A 14 12.78 -7.70 -11.42
C PRO A 14 11.48 -6.94 -11.67
N ARG A 15 10.76 -7.30 -12.74
CA ARG A 15 9.47 -6.70 -13.11
C ARG A 15 8.39 -6.92 -12.05
N PHE A 16 8.39 -8.08 -11.42
CA PHE A 16 7.43 -8.39 -10.34
C PHE A 16 7.72 -7.55 -9.09
N MET A 17 8.99 -7.42 -8.71
CA MET A 17 9.39 -6.52 -7.62
C MET A 17 9.01 -5.06 -7.90
N LEU A 18 9.24 -4.58 -9.11
CA LEU A 18 8.82 -3.23 -9.53
C LEU A 18 7.30 -3.03 -9.38
N GLY A 19 6.49 -4.01 -9.77
CA GLY A 19 5.04 -3.98 -9.56
C GLY A 19 4.65 -3.87 -8.08
N ILE A 20 5.34 -4.60 -7.20
CA ILE A 20 5.14 -4.49 -5.75
C ILE A 20 5.52 -3.09 -5.24
N PHE A 21 6.64 -2.52 -5.69
CA PHE A 21 7.03 -1.17 -5.28
C PHE A 21 6.03 -0.11 -5.73
N TYR A 22 5.51 -0.19 -6.95
CA TYR A 22 4.44 0.70 -7.41
C TYR A 22 3.18 0.53 -6.58
N LEU A 23 2.77 -0.71 -6.31
CA LEU A 23 1.60 -0.99 -5.49
C LEU A 23 1.76 -0.42 -4.08
N LEU A 24 2.90 -0.67 -3.44
CA LEU A 24 3.21 -0.16 -2.10
C LEU A 24 3.28 1.37 -2.08
N GLY A 25 3.91 2.00 -3.06
CA GLY A 25 4.00 3.46 -3.13
C GLY A 25 2.64 4.12 -3.30
N VAL A 26 1.81 3.61 -4.22
CA VAL A 26 0.47 4.13 -4.46
C VAL A 26 -0.46 3.83 -3.27
N PHE A 27 -0.36 2.64 -2.69
CA PHE A 27 -1.07 2.28 -1.46
C PHE A 27 -0.72 3.21 -0.31
N PHE A 28 0.57 3.45 -0.10
CA PHE A 28 1.04 4.37 0.93
C PHE A 28 0.49 5.77 0.72
N LEU A 29 0.50 6.26 -0.53
CA LEU A 29 -0.09 7.56 -0.88
C LEU A 29 -1.57 7.63 -0.50
N TYR A 30 -2.38 6.66 -0.92
CA TYR A 30 -3.81 6.62 -0.58
C TYR A 30 -4.05 6.48 0.92
N ALA A 31 -3.31 5.61 1.60
CA ALA A 31 -3.40 5.45 3.05
C ALA A 31 -3.09 6.76 3.77
N MET A 32 -2.04 7.49 3.34
CA MET A 32 -1.69 8.78 3.92
C MET A 32 -2.80 9.81 3.70
N LEU A 33 -3.36 9.91 2.49
CA LEU A 33 -4.48 10.81 2.20
C LEU A 33 -5.71 10.50 3.05
N LEU A 34 -5.99 9.22 3.34
CA LEU A 34 -7.13 8.80 4.17
C LEU A 34 -6.93 9.05 5.67
N VAL A 35 -5.69 9.02 6.15
CA VAL A 35 -5.35 9.23 7.57
C VAL A 35 -5.12 10.71 7.89
N MET A 36 -4.59 11.49 6.94
CA MET A 36 -4.32 12.93 7.10
C MET A 36 -5.49 13.74 7.69
N PRO A 37 -6.75 13.65 7.21
CA PRO A 37 -7.85 14.42 7.77
C PRO A 37 -8.17 14.04 9.21
N GLU A 38 -8.03 12.77 9.60
CA GLU A 38 -8.22 12.32 10.99
C GLU A 38 -7.13 12.87 11.91
N MET A 39 -5.88 12.88 11.45
CA MET A 39 -4.77 13.50 12.20
C MET A 39 -5.02 14.99 12.42
N ILE A 40 -5.49 15.70 11.38
CA ILE A 40 -5.83 17.13 11.49
C ILE A 40 -7.00 17.34 12.45
N GLN A 41 -8.04 16.51 12.40
CA GLN A 41 -9.16 16.59 13.35
C GLN A 41 -8.69 16.35 14.77
N ALA A 42 -7.91 15.30 15.01
CA ALA A 42 -7.41 14.97 16.34
C ALA A 42 -6.53 16.09 16.93
N LEU A 43 -5.72 16.75 16.10
CA LEU A 43 -4.95 17.93 16.51
C LEU A 43 -5.81 19.14 16.86
N LYS A 44 -7.01 19.27 16.28
CA LYS A 44 -7.94 20.37 16.55
C LYS A 44 -8.85 20.10 17.74
N THR A 45 -9.23 18.86 17.98
CA THR A 45 -10.23 18.49 18.99
C THR A 45 -9.60 18.04 20.31
N ILE A 46 -8.40 17.47 20.29
CA ILE A 46 -7.78 16.91 21.48
C ILE A 46 -6.68 17.87 21.97
N PRO A 47 -6.80 18.43 23.19
CA PRO A 47 -5.75 19.27 23.75
C PRO A 47 -4.44 18.48 23.91
N PRO A 48 -3.28 19.11 23.69
CA PRO A 48 -1.99 18.43 23.79
C PRO A 48 -1.73 17.96 25.23
N GLY A 49 -1.45 16.66 25.40
CA GLY A 49 -1.22 16.03 26.69
C GLY A 49 -0.93 14.52 26.57
N PRO A 50 -0.54 13.83 27.66
CA PRO A 50 -0.24 12.40 27.63
C PRO A 50 -1.43 11.53 27.18
N GLU A 51 -2.66 11.96 27.48
CA GLU A 51 -3.90 11.30 27.05
C GLU A 51 -4.17 11.44 25.53
N GLN A 52 -3.49 12.37 24.86
CA GLN A 52 -3.65 12.61 23.43
C GLN A 52 -3.20 11.38 22.62
N GLN A 53 -2.11 10.73 22.99
CA GLN A 53 -1.59 9.56 22.26
C GLN A 53 -2.56 8.38 22.30
N GLU A 54 -3.16 8.11 23.46
CA GLU A 54 -4.14 7.02 23.60
C GLU A 54 -5.42 7.33 22.81
N ALA A 55 -5.95 8.55 22.94
CA ALA A 55 -7.16 8.97 22.22
C ALA A 55 -6.96 8.94 20.69
N VAL A 56 -5.82 9.43 20.20
CA VAL A 56 -5.44 9.39 18.78
C VAL A 56 -5.30 7.94 18.31
N THR A 57 -4.65 7.07 19.08
CA THR A 57 -4.44 5.67 18.71
C THR A 57 -5.76 4.91 18.62
N ASN A 58 -6.67 5.11 19.57
CA ASN A 58 -7.99 4.49 19.58
C ASN A 58 -8.86 4.95 18.41
N MET A 59 -8.84 6.26 18.09
CA MET A 59 -9.51 6.80 16.90
C MET A 59 -8.93 6.21 15.61
N LEU A 60 -7.60 6.16 15.49
CA LEU A 60 -6.95 5.57 14.33
C LEU A 60 -7.31 4.09 14.17
N GLN A 61 -7.25 3.29 15.24
CA GLN A 61 -7.55 1.87 15.15
C GLN A 61 -9.00 1.59 14.74
N ALA A 62 -9.96 2.36 15.26
CA ALA A 62 -11.38 2.23 14.92
C ALA A 62 -11.65 2.60 13.45
N ASN A 63 -11.04 3.69 12.96
CA ASN A 63 -11.34 4.23 11.63
C ASN A 63 -10.43 3.68 10.51
N MET A 64 -9.23 3.20 10.83
CA MET A 64 -8.26 2.75 9.81
C MET A 64 -8.63 1.44 9.15
N ARG A 65 -9.17 0.45 9.87
CA ARG A 65 -9.43 -0.89 9.32
C ARG A 65 -10.25 -0.89 8.01
N PRO A 66 -11.43 -0.25 7.94
CA PRO A 66 -12.21 -0.21 6.70
C PRO A 66 -11.54 0.66 5.63
N ARG A 67 -10.88 1.75 6.06
CA ARG A 67 -10.21 2.72 5.18
C ARG A 67 -8.97 2.16 4.48
N LEU A 68 -8.21 1.30 5.15
CA LEU A 68 -7.08 0.57 4.57
C LEU A 68 -7.52 -0.39 3.47
N GLY A 69 -8.69 -1.03 3.64
CA GLY A 69 -9.28 -1.85 2.58
C GLY A 69 -9.60 -1.03 1.33
N ILE A 70 -10.18 0.16 1.50
CA ILE A 70 -10.46 1.10 0.41
C ILE A 70 -9.16 1.56 -0.26
N ALA A 71 -8.16 1.93 0.54
CA ALA A 71 -6.84 2.34 0.03
C ALA A 71 -6.17 1.22 -0.77
N LEU A 72 -6.28 -0.04 -0.34
CA LEU A 72 -5.75 -1.19 -1.05
C LEU A 72 -6.46 -1.42 -2.39
N VAL A 73 -7.79 -1.41 -2.40
CA VAL A 73 -8.57 -1.56 -3.64
C VAL A 73 -8.26 -0.42 -4.62
N ALA A 74 -8.19 0.82 -4.14
CA ALA A 74 -7.82 1.98 -4.94
C ALA A 74 -6.39 1.85 -5.49
N ALA A 75 -5.44 1.41 -4.68
CA ALA A 75 -4.07 1.20 -5.11
C ALA A 75 -3.95 0.12 -6.19
N ILE A 76 -4.63 -1.02 -6.00
CA ILE A 76 -4.68 -2.09 -7.01
C ILE A 76 -5.30 -1.57 -8.31
N ALA A 77 -6.43 -0.86 -8.24
CA ALA A 77 -7.09 -0.28 -9.40
C ALA A 77 -6.19 0.71 -10.16
N THR A 78 -5.48 1.58 -9.43
CA THR A 78 -4.55 2.55 -10.01
C THR A 78 -3.33 1.90 -10.64
N VAL A 79 -2.74 0.88 -10.00
CA VAL A 79 -1.59 0.15 -10.56
C VAL A 79 -2.01 -0.68 -11.78
N LEU A 80 -3.12 -1.41 -11.72
CA LEU A 80 -3.64 -2.18 -12.86
C LEU A 80 -4.03 -1.25 -14.02
N GLY A 81 -4.75 -0.18 -13.74
CA GLY A 81 -5.13 0.84 -14.73
C GLY A 81 -3.90 1.48 -15.38
N GLY A 82 -2.88 1.84 -14.59
CA GLY A 82 -1.62 2.41 -15.09
C GLY A 82 -0.78 1.42 -15.90
N ALA A 83 -0.84 0.13 -15.58
CA ALA A 83 -0.14 -0.92 -16.31
C ALA A 83 -0.78 -1.18 -17.68
N VAL A 84 -2.12 -1.27 -17.75
CA VAL A 84 -2.86 -1.46 -19.00
C VAL A 84 -2.67 -0.25 -19.93
N LYS A 85 -2.61 0.96 -19.39
CA LYS A 85 -2.42 2.20 -20.17
C LYS A 85 -0.96 2.46 -20.57
N GLY A 86 -0.01 1.61 -20.16
CA GLY A 86 1.42 1.77 -20.43
C GLY A 86 2.09 2.95 -19.70
N TRP A 87 1.39 3.56 -18.74
CA TRP A 87 1.88 4.71 -17.97
C TRP A 87 2.95 4.34 -16.95
N LEU A 88 3.03 3.07 -16.55
CA LEU A 88 4.05 2.57 -15.62
C LEU A 88 5.34 2.17 -16.37
N PRO A 89 6.41 2.99 -16.30
CA PRO A 89 7.69 2.64 -16.92
C PRO A 89 8.25 1.37 -16.26
N GLY A 90 8.71 0.41 -17.07
CA GLY A 90 9.21 -0.89 -16.59
C GLY A 90 8.18 -2.04 -16.57
N LEU A 91 6.87 -1.74 -16.67
CA LEU A 91 5.78 -2.73 -16.78
C LEU A 91 5.06 -2.71 -18.13
N ARG A 92 5.52 -1.88 -19.08
CA ARG A 92 4.93 -1.78 -20.42
C ARG A 92 4.90 -3.16 -21.09
N PRO A 93 3.75 -3.55 -21.68
CA PRO A 93 3.73 -4.69 -22.59
C PRO A 93 4.72 -4.37 -23.71
N GLN A 94 5.70 -5.25 -23.94
CA GLN A 94 6.52 -5.18 -25.15
C GLN A 94 5.61 -5.61 -26.31
N THR A 95 4.98 -4.63 -26.95
CA THR A 95 4.56 -4.75 -28.35
C THR A 95 5.79 -4.57 -29.23
#